data_AF-A0A1Q9RAI7-F1
#
_entry.id   AF-A0A1Q9RAI7-F1
#
_cell.length_a   1.000
_cell.length_b   1.000
_cell.length_c   1.000
_cell.angle_alpha   90.00
_cell.angle_beta   90.00
_cell.angle_gamma   90.00
#
_symmetry.space_group_name_H-M   'P 1'
#
loop_
_entity.id
_entity.type
_entity.pdbx_description
1 polymer ?
#
loop_
_entity_poly.entity_id
_entity_poly.type
_entity_poly.pdbx_seq_one_letter_code
_entity_poly.pdbx_strand_id
1 'polypeptide(L)'
;MDVSSGRTQQTFSAPDWITVLTGRWAREHGILDNDSAGPIKVETLFERVEEDVPGSRSLLVTQWKRLYELVRERLDARSGLHHATVLRADDAAIEQEVLGTWRRCQPQLAFIHLDAVDQAGHRGAFDVGDAGYAAAVRETDGRLRRLWESALNVSPGPERLVIVVSDHGGMGNGHGRYSEAERMAPVLVVMPAGHSAVGVRDLVGVGRVVLEFLRGG
;
A
#
# COMPACT_ATOMS: atom_id res chain seq x y z
N MET A 1 14.12 -0.58 6.76
CA MET A 1 14.56 -1.95 6.42
C MET A 1 14.11 -2.20 4.99
N ASP A 2 14.51 -3.31 4.38
CA ASP A 2 13.93 -3.73 3.11
C ASP A 2 13.09 -4.99 3.31
N VAL A 3 12.02 -5.10 2.55
CA VAL A 3 11.19 -6.31 2.46
C VAL A 3 11.39 -6.93 1.09
N SER A 4 11.43 -8.27 1.05
CA SER A 4 11.45 -8.98 -0.22
C SER A 4 10.03 -9.21 -0.72
N SER A 5 9.81 -9.16 -2.04
CA SER A 5 8.65 -9.79 -2.71
C SER A 5 8.67 -11.33 -2.65
N GLY A 6 9.41 -11.92 -1.70
CA GLY A 6 9.68 -13.35 -1.62
C GLY A 6 10.73 -13.80 -2.62
N ARG A 7 10.99 -15.12 -2.70
CA ARG A 7 11.96 -15.72 -3.66
C ARG A 7 11.33 -16.22 -4.96
N THR A 8 10.01 -16.44 -4.96
CA THR A 8 9.31 -17.13 -6.05
C THR A 8 8.32 -16.26 -6.81
N GLN A 9 7.90 -15.14 -6.23
CA GLN A 9 7.05 -14.14 -6.89
C GLN A 9 7.95 -13.16 -7.67
N GLN A 10 7.48 -12.80 -8.86
CA GLN A 10 8.11 -11.78 -9.69
C GLN A 10 7.72 -10.41 -9.15
N THR A 11 8.61 -9.44 -9.33
CA THR A 11 8.45 -8.08 -8.81
C THR A 11 7.54 -7.24 -9.70
N PHE A 12 6.32 -7.74 -9.93
CA PHE A 12 5.27 -7.05 -10.69
C PHE A 12 4.34 -6.35 -9.72
N SER A 13 3.89 -5.15 -10.09
CA SER A 13 3.15 -4.30 -9.16
C SER A 13 1.79 -4.87 -8.76
N ALA A 14 1.04 -5.48 -9.68
CA ALA A 14 -0.28 -6.04 -9.37
C ALA A 14 -0.18 -7.17 -8.34
N PRO A 15 0.63 -8.24 -8.54
CA PRO A 15 0.74 -9.28 -7.52
C PRO A 15 1.33 -8.76 -6.20
N ASP A 16 2.31 -7.86 -6.22
CA ASP A 16 2.95 -7.35 -5.01
C ASP A 16 1.99 -6.45 -4.19
N TRP A 17 1.24 -5.54 -4.83
CA TRP A 17 0.22 -4.75 -4.12
C TRP A 17 -0.95 -5.60 -3.61
N ILE A 18 -1.40 -6.59 -4.38
CA ILE A 18 -2.42 -7.53 -3.89
C ILE A 18 -1.87 -8.37 -2.73
N THR A 19 -0.59 -8.72 -2.74
CA THR A 19 0.07 -9.39 -1.61
C THR A 19 -0.02 -8.54 -0.35
N VAL A 20 0.29 -7.24 -0.44
CA VAL A 20 0.15 -6.30 0.69
C VAL A 20 -1.31 -6.20 1.15
N LEU A 21 -2.26 -6.07 0.21
CA LEU A 21 -3.69 -5.92 0.50
C LEU A 21 -4.37 -7.17 1.06
N THR A 22 -3.75 -8.33 0.97
CA THR A 22 -4.36 -9.61 1.38
C THR A 22 -3.55 -10.35 2.45
N GLY A 23 -2.27 -10.01 2.61
CA GLY A 23 -1.32 -10.79 3.41
C GLY A 23 -1.15 -12.22 2.90
N ARG A 24 -1.25 -12.42 1.58
CA ARG A 24 -1.20 -13.73 0.90
C ARG A 24 -0.28 -13.62 -0.31
N TRP A 25 0.42 -14.69 -0.69
CA TRP A 25 1.28 -14.64 -1.89
C TRP A 25 0.47 -14.75 -3.19
N ALA A 26 1.09 -14.40 -4.33
CA ALA A 26 0.51 -14.46 -5.68
C ALA A 26 -0.25 -15.74 -6.00
N ARG A 27 0.30 -16.89 -5.61
CA ARG A 27 -0.31 -18.20 -5.83
C ARG A 27 -1.62 -18.39 -5.06
N GLU A 28 -1.77 -17.76 -3.91
CA GLU A 28 -2.96 -17.84 -3.08
C GLU A 28 -4.04 -16.86 -3.57
N HIS A 29 -3.70 -15.60 -3.80
CA HIS A 29 -4.68 -14.60 -4.24
C HIS A 29 -5.01 -14.66 -5.74
N GLY A 30 -4.19 -15.36 -6.54
CA GLY A 30 -4.46 -15.69 -7.93
C GLY A 30 -4.11 -14.62 -8.96
N ILE A 31 -3.37 -13.59 -8.57
CA ILE A 31 -2.83 -12.55 -9.48
C ILE A 31 -1.34 -12.83 -9.59
N LEU A 32 -0.85 -13.12 -10.79
CA LEU A 32 0.52 -13.59 -11.02
C LEU A 32 1.39 -12.56 -11.74
N ASP A 33 0.76 -11.59 -12.41
CA ASP A 33 1.38 -10.52 -13.18
C ASP A 33 0.40 -9.33 -13.30
N ASN A 34 0.83 -8.28 -13.99
CA ASN A 34 0.02 -7.07 -14.20
C ASN A 34 -1.22 -7.30 -15.10
N ASP A 35 -1.24 -8.37 -15.91
CA ASP A 35 -2.28 -8.66 -16.91
C ASP A 35 -3.28 -9.76 -16.48
N SER A 36 -3.05 -10.39 -15.32
CA SER A 36 -3.88 -11.43 -14.72
C SER A 36 -5.35 -11.04 -14.64
N ALA A 37 -6.26 -11.78 -15.25
CA ALA A 37 -7.66 -11.33 -15.45
C ALA A 37 -8.38 -10.78 -14.19
N GLY A 38 -8.10 -11.34 -13.01
CA GLY A 38 -8.83 -11.04 -11.78
C GLY A 38 -10.26 -11.60 -11.79
N PRO A 39 -11.09 -11.26 -10.79
CA PRO A 39 -10.73 -10.56 -9.55
C PRO A 39 -9.83 -11.43 -8.65
N ILE A 40 -9.38 -10.87 -7.53
CA ILE A 40 -8.65 -11.65 -6.51
C ILE A 40 -9.54 -12.73 -5.89
N LYS A 41 -8.94 -13.87 -5.52
CA LYS A 41 -9.67 -15.05 -5.04
C LYS A 41 -9.79 -15.16 -3.52
N VAL A 42 -9.10 -14.29 -2.78
CA VAL A 42 -9.04 -14.29 -1.31
C VAL A 42 -9.55 -12.97 -0.76
N GLU A 43 -9.94 -12.97 0.51
CA GLU A 43 -10.30 -11.75 1.23
C GLU A 43 -9.13 -10.77 1.33
N THR A 44 -9.46 -9.50 1.17
CA THR A 44 -8.61 -8.36 1.50
C THR A 44 -8.47 -8.18 3.00
N LEU A 45 -7.49 -7.38 3.42
CA LEU A 45 -7.39 -6.91 4.79
C LEU A 45 -8.62 -6.09 5.18
N PHE A 46 -9.25 -5.36 4.26
CA PHE A 46 -10.47 -4.59 4.56
C PHE A 46 -11.62 -5.48 5.05
N GLU A 47 -11.88 -6.59 4.35
CA GLU A 47 -12.90 -7.57 4.76
C GLU A 47 -12.55 -8.18 6.13
N ARG A 48 -11.28 -8.54 6.37
CA ARG A 48 -10.85 -9.12 7.65
C ARG A 48 -10.90 -8.13 8.82
N VAL A 49 -10.63 -6.85 8.57
CA VAL A 49 -10.77 -5.79 9.58
C VAL A 49 -12.24 -5.55 9.90
N GLU A 50 -13.13 -5.62 8.92
CA GLU A 50 -14.57 -5.56 9.14
C GLU A 50 -15.08 -6.74 9.99
N GLU A 51 -14.55 -7.94 9.77
CA GLU A 51 -14.89 -9.13 10.58
C GLU A 51 -14.45 -8.98 12.04
N ASP A 52 -13.22 -8.52 12.28
CA ASP A 52 -12.68 -8.32 13.63
C ASP A 52 -13.33 -7.11 14.33
N VAL A 53 -13.69 -6.07 13.56
CA VAL A 53 -14.32 -4.83 14.05
C VAL A 53 -15.56 -4.49 13.22
N PRO A 54 -16.74 -5.05 13.58
CA PRO A 54 -17.98 -4.85 12.83
C PRO A 54 -18.36 -3.37 12.67
N GLY A 55 -18.68 -2.98 11.43
CA GLY A 55 -19.04 -1.61 11.09
C GLY A 55 -17.84 -0.66 10.96
N SER A 56 -16.61 -1.18 11.00
CA SER A 56 -15.42 -0.41 10.69
C SER A 56 -15.48 0.18 9.27
N ARG A 57 -14.97 1.40 9.14
CA ARG A 57 -14.84 2.08 7.87
C ARG A 57 -13.42 1.94 7.37
N SER A 58 -13.29 1.87 6.05
CA SER A 58 -11.98 1.81 5.42
C SER A 58 -11.85 2.79 4.26
N LEU A 59 -10.61 3.12 3.96
CA LEU A 59 -10.22 4.04 2.90
C LEU A 59 -9.26 3.33 1.94
N LEU A 60 -9.56 3.30 0.65
CA LEU A 60 -8.62 2.94 -0.41
C LEU A 60 -8.56 4.08 -1.42
N VAL A 61 -7.39 4.66 -1.62
CA VAL A 61 -7.18 5.71 -2.62
C VAL A 61 -5.99 5.32 -3.47
N THR A 62 -6.21 5.20 -4.78
CA THR A 62 -5.16 4.91 -5.75
C THR A 62 -5.38 5.69 -7.04
N GLN A 63 -4.31 5.97 -7.78
CA GLN A 63 -4.43 6.43 -9.16
C GLN A 63 -4.37 5.26 -10.17
N TRP A 64 -3.93 4.09 -9.72
CA TRP A 64 -3.73 2.94 -10.57
C TRP A 64 -5.02 2.14 -10.69
N LYS A 65 -5.76 2.38 -11.79
CA LYS A 65 -7.05 1.73 -12.08
C LYS A 65 -7.00 0.21 -11.93
N ARG A 66 -5.88 -0.40 -12.33
CA ARG A 66 -5.71 -1.85 -12.31
C ARG A 66 -5.81 -2.42 -10.90
N LEU A 67 -5.15 -1.80 -9.92
CA LEU A 67 -5.22 -2.24 -8.52
C LEU A 67 -6.67 -2.26 -8.02
N TYR A 68 -7.40 -1.19 -8.28
CA TYR A 68 -8.81 -1.09 -7.91
C TYR A 68 -9.68 -2.14 -8.60
N GLU A 69 -9.50 -2.34 -9.91
CA GLU A 69 -10.28 -3.33 -10.66
C GLU A 69 -10.14 -4.76 -10.13
N LEU A 70 -8.96 -5.10 -9.58
CA LEU A 70 -8.69 -6.41 -9.01
C LEU A 70 -9.41 -6.66 -7.67
N VAL A 71 -9.71 -5.60 -6.91
CA VAL A 71 -10.33 -5.69 -5.57
C VAL A 71 -11.78 -5.21 -5.52
N ARG A 72 -12.25 -4.45 -6.52
CA ARG A 72 -13.55 -3.78 -6.49
C ARG A 72 -14.72 -4.71 -6.20
N GLU A 73 -14.73 -5.93 -6.76
CA GLU A 73 -15.87 -6.85 -6.57
C GLU A 73 -16.09 -7.19 -5.10
N ARG A 74 -14.99 -7.33 -4.35
CA ARG A 74 -15.02 -7.59 -2.91
C ARG A 74 -15.40 -6.35 -2.10
N LEU A 75 -14.85 -5.19 -2.45
CA LEU A 75 -15.18 -3.93 -1.76
C LEU A 75 -16.63 -3.49 -2.02
N ASP A 76 -17.13 -3.65 -3.25
CA ASP A 76 -18.49 -3.26 -3.63
C ASP A 76 -19.56 -4.16 -2.97
N ALA A 77 -19.22 -5.43 -2.69
CA ALA A 77 -20.06 -6.35 -1.90
C ALA A 77 -20.28 -5.89 -0.44
N ARG A 78 -19.54 -4.88 0.00
CA ARG A 78 -19.62 -4.20 1.31
C ARG A 78 -19.74 -2.68 1.14
N SER A 79 -20.40 -2.25 0.06
CA SER A 79 -20.64 -0.84 -0.25
C SER A 79 -21.27 -0.09 0.95
N GLY A 80 -20.66 1.02 1.34
CA GLY A 80 -21.04 1.82 2.52
C GLY A 80 -20.05 1.74 3.70
N LEU A 81 -19.22 0.69 3.76
CA LEU A 81 -18.13 0.59 4.73
C LEU A 81 -16.78 1.04 4.16
N HIS A 82 -16.65 1.01 2.83
CA HIS A 82 -15.42 1.38 2.15
C HIS A 82 -15.59 2.65 1.33
N HIS A 83 -14.70 3.63 1.54
CA HIS A 83 -14.43 4.69 0.57
C HIS A 83 -13.26 4.25 -0.30
N ALA A 84 -13.56 3.63 -1.44
CA ALA A 84 -12.56 3.16 -2.38
C ALA A 84 -12.67 3.96 -3.69
N THR A 85 -11.58 4.61 -4.10
CA THR A 85 -11.61 5.48 -5.28
C THR A 85 -10.36 5.36 -6.14
N VAL A 86 -10.58 5.52 -7.46
CA VAL A 86 -9.51 5.64 -8.46
C VAL A 86 -9.50 7.07 -8.98
N LEU A 87 -8.44 7.81 -8.66
CA LEU A 87 -8.24 9.15 -9.19
C LEU A 87 -7.34 9.04 -10.42
N ARG A 88 -7.91 9.20 -11.62
CA ARG A 88 -7.13 9.21 -12.88
C ARG A 88 -6.36 10.54 -13.05
N ALA A 89 -5.52 10.85 -12.07
CA ALA A 89 -4.76 12.07 -11.91
C ALA A 89 -3.35 11.71 -11.40
N ASP A 90 -2.75 12.54 -10.56
CA ASP A 90 -1.43 12.33 -9.97
C ASP A 90 -1.49 12.14 -8.45
N ASP A 91 -0.33 11.96 -7.83
CA ASP A 91 -0.21 11.82 -6.37
C ASP A 91 -0.67 13.07 -5.61
N ALA A 92 -0.76 14.25 -6.24
CA ALA A 92 -1.34 15.43 -5.62
C ALA A 92 -2.84 15.30 -5.44
N ALA A 93 -3.54 14.75 -6.43
CA ALA A 93 -4.95 14.44 -6.30
C ALA A 93 -5.18 13.37 -5.22
N ILE A 94 -4.31 12.35 -5.13
CA ILE A 94 -4.39 11.32 -4.06
C ILE A 94 -4.26 11.96 -2.68
N GLU A 95 -3.25 12.81 -2.49
CA GLU A 95 -3.06 13.55 -1.23
C GLU A 95 -4.30 14.39 -0.88
N GLN A 96 -4.82 15.16 -1.83
CA GLN A 96 -6.00 16.00 -1.62
C GLN A 96 -7.25 15.20 -1.27
N GLU A 97 -7.50 14.07 -1.94
CA GLU A 97 -8.63 13.20 -1.65
C GLU A 97 -8.52 12.58 -0.26
N VAL A 98 -7.33 12.08 0.11
CA VAL A 98 -7.10 11.53 1.44
C VAL A 98 -7.38 12.61 2.50
N LEU A 99 -6.76 13.79 2.39
CA LEU A 99 -6.95 14.87 3.37
C LEU A 99 -8.40 15.38 3.41
N GLY A 100 -9.07 15.44 2.25
CA GLY A 100 -10.45 15.85 2.12
C GLY A 100 -11.45 14.86 2.72
N THR A 101 -11.14 13.57 2.72
CA THR A 101 -12.04 12.48 3.17
C THR A 101 -11.73 11.96 4.57
N TRP A 102 -10.47 12.05 5.04
CA TRP A 102 -9.99 11.44 6.29
C TRP A 102 -10.86 11.74 7.52
N ARG A 103 -11.21 13.02 7.73
CA ARG A 103 -12.00 13.46 8.90
C ARG A 103 -13.43 12.91 8.89
N ARG A 104 -14.05 12.75 7.72
CA ARG A 104 -15.42 12.23 7.60
C ARG A 104 -15.45 10.70 7.63
N CYS A 105 -14.46 10.06 7.02
CA CYS A 105 -14.36 8.60 6.97
C CYS A 105 -13.96 8.01 8.33
N GLN A 106 -12.97 8.60 9.02
CA GLN A 106 -12.35 8.04 10.23
C GLN A 106 -12.01 6.54 10.07
N PRO A 107 -11.19 6.18 9.07
CA PRO A 107 -10.98 4.80 8.71
C PRO A 107 -10.24 4.03 9.83
N GLN A 108 -10.68 2.80 10.11
CA GLN A 108 -9.93 1.80 10.89
C GLN A 108 -8.76 1.23 10.06
N LEU A 109 -8.94 1.12 8.74
CA LEU A 109 -7.88 0.73 7.82
C LEU A 109 -7.85 1.68 6.62
N ALA A 110 -6.67 2.21 6.31
CA ALA A 110 -6.45 3.03 5.12
C ALA A 110 -5.31 2.47 4.28
N PHE A 111 -5.55 2.37 2.97
CA PHE A 111 -4.56 2.03 1.96
C PHE A 111 -4.44 3.20 0.98
N ILE A 112 -3.29 3.86 0.99
CA ILE A 112 -3.01 5.05 0.17
C ILE A 112 -1.88 4.68 -0.78
N HIS A 113 -2.16 4.67 -2.07
CA HIS A 113 -1.21 4.27 -3.11
C HIS A 113 -0.70 5.49 -3.88
N LEU A 114 0.62 5.68 -3.87
CA LEU A 114 1.34 6.74 -4.57
C LEU A 114 2.20 6.13 -5.68
N ASP A 115 2.13 6.66 -6.89
CA ASP A 115 2.66 6.02 -8.11
C ASP A 115 3.81 6.82 -8.75
N ALA A 116 4.03 8.07 -8.34
CA ALA A 116 4.93 8.99 -9.06
C ALA A 116 6.39 8.51 -9.10
N VAL A 117 6.84 7.79 -8.07
CA VAL A 117 8.21 7.25 -7.99
C VAL A 117 8.41 6.12 -9.00
N ASP A 118 7.44 5.21 -9.11
CA ASP A 118 7.47 4.13 -10.10
C ASP A 118 7.47 4.70 -11.53
N GLN A 119 6.55 5.62 -11.81
CA GLN A 119 6.50 6.29 -13.11
C GLN A 119 7.81 7.02 -13.45
N ALA A 120 8.47 7.64 -12.46
CA ALA A 120 9.75 8.30 -12.66
C ALA A 120 10.87 7.27 -12.97
N GLY A 121 10.85 6.13 -12.29
CA GLY A 121 11.77 5.02 -12.54
C GLY A 121 11.64 4.49 -13.96
N HIS A 122 10.42 4.29 -14.43
CA HIS A 122 10.14 3.88 -15.82
C HIS A 122 10.54 4.90 -16.88
N ARG A 123 10.40 6.20 -16.58
CA ARG A 123 10.78 7.28 -17.51
C ARG A 123 12.29 7.46 -17.63
N GLY A 124 13.03 7.28 -16.53
CA GLY A 124 14.46 7.51 -16.43
C GLY A 124 15.19 6.25 -15.98
N ALA A 125 15.44 6.16 -14.68
CA ALA A 125 15.93 4.96 -14.03
C ALA A 125 15.48 4.88 -12.57
N PHE A 126 15.31 3.66 -12.06
CA PHE A 126 15.14 3.36 -10.63
C PHE A 126 16.46 3.54 -9.88
N ASP A 127 17.04 4.75 -9.94
CA ASP A 127 18.34 5.09 -9.38
C ASP A 127 18.34 6.55 -8.89
N VAL A 128 18.88 6.80 -7.69
CA VAL A 128 18.94 8.15 -7.10
C VAL A 128 19.89 9.11 -7.83
N GLY A 129 20.74 8.58 -8.71
CA GLY A 129 21.54 9.34 -9.67
C GLY A 129 20.74 9.90 -10.84
N ASP A 130 19.55 9.34 -11.13
CA ASP A 130 18.61 9.94 -12.07
C ASP A 130 17.87 11.11 -11.40
N ALA A 131 17.97 12.30 -12.01
CA ALA A 131 17.42 13.53 -11.42
C ALA A 131 15.89 13.50 -11.32
N GLY A 132 15.20 12.86 -12.27
CA GLY A 132 13.75 12.73 -12.28
C GLY A 132 13.26 11.80 -11.18
N TYR A 133 13.90 10.64 -11.04
CA TYR A 133 13.63 9.69 -9.96
C TYR A 133 13.90 10.30 -8.58
N ALA A 134 15.07 10.92 -8.39
CA ALA A 134 15.41 11.57 -7.12
C ALA A 134 14.44 12.72 -6.77
N ALA A 135 13.96 13.48 -7.75
CA ALA A 135 12.95 14.51 -7.52
C ALA A 135 11.60 13.89 -7.10
N ALA A 136 11.16 12.82 -7.75
CA ALA A 136 9.93 12.11 -7.39
C ALA A 136 9.99 11.54 -5.96
N VAL A 137 11.12 10.94 -5.57
CA VAL A 137 11.33 10.44 -4.19
C VAL A 137 11.20 11.58 -3.16
N ARG A 138 11.82 12.74 -3.41
CA ARG A 138 11.72 13.90 -2.51
C ARG A 138 10.31 14.46 -2.43
N GLU A 139 9.58 14.52 -3.54
CA GLU A 139 8.20 14.98 -3.51
C GLU A 139 7.33 14.00 -2.72
N THR A 140 7.47 12.69 -2.94
CA THR A 140 6.77 11.65 -2.17
C THR A 140 7.07 11.74 -0.67
N ASP A 141 8.33 11.96 -0.26
CA ASP A 141 8.66 12.26 1.16
C ASP A 141 7.90 13.49 1.69
N GLY A 142 7.84 14.56 0.89
CA GLY A 142 7.04 15.75 1.20
C GLY A 142 5.55 15.45 1.37
N ARG A 143 4.97 14.59 0.51
CA ARG A 143 3.57 14.14 0.63
C ARG A 143 3.34 13.36 1.92
N LEU A 144 4.23 12.41 2.21
CA LEU A 144 4.16 11.60 3.43
C LEU A 144 4.21 12.49 4.68
N ARG A 145 5.06 13.52 4.71
CA ARG A 145 5.09 14.51 5.80
C ARG A 145 3.75 15.23 5.97
N ARG A 146 3.16 15.72 4.87
CA ARG A 146 1.88 16.44 4.93
C ARG A 146 0.72 15.56 5.38
N LEU A 147 0.66 14.32 4.89
CA LEU A 147 -0.30 13.31 5.37
C LEU A 147 -0.10 12.99 6.85
N TRP A 148 1.16 12.82 7.27
CA TRP A 148 1.52 12.55 8.66
C TRP A 148 1.00 13.64 9.60
N GLU A 149 1.35 14.89 9.34
CA GLU A 149 1.00 16.04 10.18
C GLU A 149 -0.51 16.33 10.19
N SER A 150 -1.20 16.13 9.07
CA SER A 150 -2.59 16.54 8.91
C SER A 150 -3.61 15.46 9.28
N ALA A 151 -3.22 14.19 9.23
CA ALA A 151 -4.15 13.06 9.33
C ALA A 151 -3.69 11.94 10.26
N LEU A 152 -2.42 11.54 10.21
CA LEU A 152 -1.94 10.32 10.89
C LEU A 152 -1.45 10.55 12.31
N ASN A 153 -0.82 11.69 12.59
CA ASN A 153 -0.20 12.02 13.88
C ASN A 153 -0.83 13.27 14.52
N VAL A 154 -2.15 13.25 14.66
CA VAL A 154 -2.93 14.33 15.26
C VAL A 154 -3.27 14.01 16.71
N SER A 155 -3.15 15.01 17.61
CA SER A 155 -3.49 14.90 19.03
C SER A 155 -4.56 15.94 19.42
N PRO A 156 -5.62 15.54 20.15
CA PRO A 156 -5.96 14.17 20.52
C PRO A 156 -6.40 13.34 19.29
N GLY A 157 -6.08 12.04 19.29
CA GLY A 157 -6.44 11.13 18.21
C GLY A 157 -6.20 9.67 18.61
N PRO A 158 -6.74 8.70 17.84
CA PRO A 158 -6.49 7.29 18.09
C PRO A 158 -5.02 6.95 17.85
N GLU A 159 -4.56 5.91 18.53
CA GLU A 159 -3.28 5.27 18.23
C GLU A 159 -3.32 4.65 16.83
N ARG A 160 -2.20 4.75 16.09
CA ARG A 160 -2.11 4.26 14.71
C ARG A 160 -0.82 3.50 14.47
N LEU A 161 -0.94 2.35 13.82
CA LEU A 161 0.12 1.71 13.07
C LEU A 161 0.20 2.37 11.67
N VAL A 162 1.38 2.85 11.29
CA VAL A 162 1.63 3.39 9.96
C VAL A 162 2.76 2.60 9.32
N ILE A 163 2.50 1.99 8.16
CA ILE A 163 3.49 1.26 7.38
C ILE A 163 3.64 1.97 6.03
N VAL A 164 4.86 2.42 5.73
CA VAL A 164 5.24 2.91 4.40
C VAL A 164 6.10 1.83 3.76
N VAL A 165 5.69 1.36 2.59
CA VAL A 165 6.35 0.24 1.90
C VAL A 165 6.26 0.45 0.38
N SER A 166 7.29 0.01 -0.35
CA SER A 166 7.20 -0.19 -1.80
C SER A 166 6.77 -1.62 -2.10
N ASP A 167 6.08 -1.84 -3.19
CA ASP A 167 5.77 -3.19 -3.70
C ASP A 167 6.99 -3.85 -4.32
N HIS A 168 7.86 -3.08 -4.99
CA HIS A 168 9.14 -3.56 -5.52
C HIS A 168 10.23 -2.48 -5.49
N GLY A 169 11.46 -2.89 -5.80
CA GLY A 169 12.54 -2.02 -6.26
C GLY A 169 12.64 -2.03 -7.78
N GLY A 170 13.79 -1.67 -8.36
CA GLY A 170 13.93 -1.65 -9.82
C GLY A 170 15.38 -1.64 -10.28
N MET A 171 15.59 -1.83 -11.59
CA MET A 171 16.90 -1.78 -12.23
C MET A 171 16.82 -1.16 -13.61
N GLY A 172 17.69 -0.20 -13.89
CA GLY A 172 17.54 0.61 -15.11
C GLY A 172 16.17 1.28 -15.09
N ASN A 173 15.40 1.15 -16.16
CA ASN A 173 14.04 1.71 -16.26
C ASN A 173 12.92 0.66 -16.15
N GLY A 174 13.21 -0.50 -15.54
CA GLY A 174 12.24 -1.59 -15.43
C GLY A 174 12.32 -2.38 -14.13
N HIS A 175 11.31 -3.22 -13.97
CA HIS A 175 11.18 -4.22 -12.93
C HIS A 175 10.34 -5.40 -13.49
N GLY A 176 10.19 -6.48 -12.72
CA GLY A 176 9.33 -7.63 -13.05
C GLY A 176 10.09 -8.97 -13.11
N ARG A 177 11.37 -8.96 -12.75
CA ARG A 177 12.20 -10.16 -12.68
C ARG A 177 12.45 -10.52 -11.21
N TYR A 178 13.69 -10.92 -10.94
CA TYR A 178 14.08 -11.64 -9.73
C TYR A 178 15.41 -11.14 -9.16
N SER A 179 15.97 -10.05 -9.70
CA SER A 179 17.20 -9.50 -9.16
C SER A 179 16.99 -8.99 -7.74
N GLU A 180 18.07 -8.93 -6.96
CA GLU A 180 18.00 -8.40 -5.60
C GLU A 180 17.52 -6.95 -5.59
N ALA A 181 18.00 -6.13 -6.53
CA ALA A 181 17.57 -4.73 -6.66
C ALA A 181 16.07 -4.59 -6.93
N GLU A 182 15.48 -5.48 -7.73
CA GLU A 182 14.03 -5.47 -7.98
C GLU A 182 13.23 -6.01 -6.79
N ARG A 183 13.77 -6.99 -6.05
CA ARG A 183 13.06 -7.61 -4.91
C ARG A 183 13.09 -6.78 -3.65
N MET A 184 14.10 -5.93 -3.47
CA MET A 184 14.29 -5.14 -2.27
C MET A 184 13.45 -3.88 -2.35
N ALA A 185 12.46 -3.81 -1.46
CA ALA A 185 11.56 -2.67 -1.34
C ALA A 185 11.73 -2.01 0.03
N PRO A 186 11.85 -0.67 0.12
CA PRO A 186 11.97 0.00 1.40
C PRO A 186 10.72 -0.23 2.25
N VAL A 187 10.90 -0.43 3.56
CA VAL A 187 9.85 -0.45 4.57
C VAL A 187 10.22 0.43 5.77
N LEU A 188 9.24 1.23 6.21
CA LEU A 188 9.20 1.96 7.47
C LEU A 188 7.93 1.59 8.21
N VAL A 189 8.08 1.20 9.48
CA VAL A 189 6.96 0.90 10.38
C VAL A 189 7.02 1.87 11.54
N VAL A 190 5.94 2.60 11.76
CA VAL A 190 5.76 3.48 12.92
C VAL A 190 4.63 2.93 13.76
N MET A 191 4.90 2.70 15.04
CA MET A 191 3.95 2.15 16.01
C MET A 191 3.70 3.14 17.15
N PRO A 192 2.52 3.05 17.81
CA PRO A 192 2.27 3.79 19.03
C PRO A 192 3.25 3.41 20.14
N ALA A 193 3.48 4.32 21.08
CA ALA A 193 4.29 4.03 22.26
C ALA A 193 3.70 2.86 23.06
N GLY A 194 4.56 2.05 23.70
CA GLY A 194 4.13 0.89 24.49
C GLY A 194 3.89 -0.40 23.69
N HIS A 195 3.88 -0.35 22.36
CA HIS A 195 3.83 -1.54 21.52
C HIS A 195 5.23 -2.12 21.30
N SER A 196 5.33 -3.46 21.24
CA SER A 196 6.59 -4.13 20.90
C SER A 196 6.91 -3.94 19.42
N ALA A 197 8.18 -3.70 19.11
CA ALA A 197 8.63 -3.57 17.72
C ALA A 197 8.33 -4.85 16.93
N VAL A 198 7.63 -4.71 15.79
CA VAL A 198 7.35 -5.83 14.87
C VAL A 198 8.28 -5.78 13.67
N GLY A 199 8.82 -6.94 13.30
CA GLY A 199 9.63 -7.09 12.10
C GLY A 199 8.78 -7.46 10.90
N VAL A 200 8.72 -6.57 9.90
CA VAL A 200 8.24 -6.90 8.56
C VAL A 200 9.44 -7.34 7.73
N ARG A 201 9.45 -8.60 7.26
CA ARG A 201 10.56 -9.20 6.50
C ARG A 201 10.25 -9.39 5.02
N ASP A 202 8.97 -9.37 4.67
CA ASP A 202 8.43 -9.59 3.35
C ASP A 202 7.07 -8.90 3.22
N LEU A 203 6.55 -8.77 2.00
CA LEU A 203 5.27 -8.09 1.72
C LEU A 203 4.09 -8.77 2.41
N VAL A 204 4.08 -10.10 2.52
CA VAL A 204 3.04 -10.84 3.27
C VAL A 204 3.04 -10.45 4.75
N GLY A 205 4.22 -10.22 5.31
CA GLY A 205 4.43 -9.76 6.67
C GLY A 205 3.71 -8.44 6.98
N VAL A 206 3.48 -7.57 5.98
CA VAL A 206 2.71 -6.32 6.16
C VAL A 206 1.29 -6.65 6.61
N GLY A 207 0.60 -7.54 5.89
CA GLY A 207 -0.78 -7.92 6.24
C GLY A 207 -0.88 -8.64 7.58
N ARG A 208 0.11 -9.46 7.94
CA ARG A 208 0.17 -10.08 9.27
C ARG A 208 0.27 -9.02 10.38
N VAL A 209 1.18 -8.06 10.25
CA VAL A 209 1.39 -7.01 11.25
C VAL A 209 0.15 -6.12 11.42
N VAL A 210 -0.56 -5.82 10.33
CA VAL A 210 -1.83 -5.06 10.40
C VAL A 210 -2.88 -5.79 11.24
N LEU A 211 -3.09 -7.09 11.00
CA LEU A 211 -4.08 -7.87 11.74
C LEU A 211 -3.67 -8.11 13.20
N GLU A 212 -2.38 -8.34 13.47
CA GLU A 212 -1.86 -8.47 14.84
C GLU A 212 -2.05 -7.17 15.64
N PHE A 213 -1.80 -6.01 15.03
CA PHE A 213 -2.00 -4.71 15.68
C PHE A 213 -3.46 -4.48 16.07
N LEU A 214 -4.40 -4.83 15.19
CA LEU A 214 -5.84 -4.65 15.46
C LEU A 214 -6.38 -5.59 16.54
N ARG A 215 -5.78 -6.77 16.71
CA ARG A 215 -6.18 -7.77 17.72
C ARG A 215 -5.48 -7.60 19.07
N GLY A 216 -4.36 -6.88 19.09
CA GLY A 216 -3.48 -6.72 20.26
C GLY A 216 -3.64 -5.41 21.02
N GLY A 217 -4.55 -4.54 20.59
CA GLY A 217 -4.94 -3.30 21.29
C GLY A 217 -6.12 -3.47 22.23
#